data_AF-A0A6B1FWU3-F1
#
_entry.id   AF-A0A6B1FWU3-F1
#
_cell.length_a   1.000
_cell.length_b   1.000
_cell.length_c   1.000
_cell.angle_alpha   90.00
_cell.angle_beta   90.00
_cell.angle_gamma   90.00
#
_symmetry.space_group_name_H-M   'P 1'
#
loop_
_entity.id
_entity.type
_entity.pdbx_description
1 polymer ?
#
loop_
_entity_poly.entity_id
_entity_poly.type
_entity_poly.pdbx_seq_one_letter_code
_entity_poly.pdbx_strand_id
1 'polypeptide(L)' 'MHSPPWRLIIEESPRSGAANMAVDESIAEAAAGGDVPPTLRFYRWQSPTVSLGRFQKIA' A
#
# COMPACT_ATOMS: atom_id res chain seq x y z
N MET A 1 19.06 20.69 -0.19
CA MET A 1 17.62 20.41 0.08
C MET A 1 17.56 19.13 0.90
N HIS A 2 16.91 19.14 2.06
CA HIS A 2 16.70 17.91 2.83
C HIS A 2 15.54 17.12 2.19
N SER A 3 15.71 15.81 2.04
CA SER A 3 14.61 14.93 1.64
C SER A 3 13.46 15.02 2.66
N PRO A 4 12.19 14.97 2.21
CA PRO A 4 11.07 14.95 3.15
C PRO A 4 11.16 13.72 4.06
N PRO A 5 10.75 13.83 5.34
CA PRO A 5 10.78 12.72 6.26
C PRO A 5 9.83 11.62 5.78
N TRP A 6 10.20 10.36 6.00
CA TRP A 6 9.36 9.22 5.66
C TRP A 6 8.12 9.16 6.56
N ARG A 7 6.96 8.89 5.96
CA ARG A 7 5.73 8.58 6.69
C ARG A 7 5.70 7.10 7.01
N LEU A 8 5.77 6.75 8.28
CA LEU A 8 5.60 5.37 8.75
C LEU A 8 4.14 5.13 9.15
N ILE A 9 3.52 4.10 8.58
CA ILE A 9 2.18 3.63 8.93
C ILE A 9 2.28 2.21 9.46
N ILE A 10 1.73 1.97 10.65
CA ILE A 10 1.62 0.64 11.24
C ILE A 10 0.13 0.37 11.46
N GLU A 11 -0.43 -0.55 10.70
CA GLU A 11 -1.87 -0.87 10.83
C GLU A 11 -2.14 -1.85 11.96
N GLU A 12 -2.98 -1.43 12.89
CA GLU A 12 -3.38 -2.24 14.05
C GLU A 12 -4.29 -3.41 13.66
N SER A 13 -5.17 -3.22 12.66
CA SER A 13 -6.15 -4.22 12.26
C SER A 13 -5.89 -4.73 10.85
N PRO A 14 -6.05 -6.05 10.59
CA PRO A 14 -5.93 -6.58 9.25
C PRO A 14 -7.11 -6.14 8.36
N ARG A 15 -6.88 -6.11 7.04
CA ARG A 15 -7.92 -5.79 6.04
C ARG A 15 -8.09 -6.91 5.02
N SER A 16 -9.19 -6.87 4.29
CA SER A 16 -9.39 -7.74 3.13
C SER A 16 -8.32 -7.51 2.06
N GLY A 17 -8.15 -8.51 1.18
CA GLY A 17 -7.21 -8.44 0.07
C GLY A 17 -7.37 -7.18 -0.79
N ALA A 18 -8.61 -6.95 -1.23
CA ALA A 18 -8.97 -5.80 -2.06
C ALA A 18 -8.74 -4.46 -1.34
N ALA A 19 -9.05 -4.37 -0.04
CA ALA A 19 -8.86 -3.14 0.72
C ALA A 19 -7.38 -2.79 0.90
N ASN A 20 -6.51 -3.78 1.13
CA ASN A 20 -5.06 -3.54 1.18
C ASN A 20 -4.51 -3.03 -0.16
N MET A 21 -4.93 -3.63 -1.28
CA MET A 21 -4.52 -3.19 -2.61
C MET A 21 -4.97 -1.76 -2.90
N ALA A 22 -6.22 -1.40 -2.56
CA ALA A 22 -6.74 -0.06 -2.78
C ALA A 22 -6.00 1.02 -1.96
N VAL A 23 -5.63 0.71 -0.71
CA VAL A 23 -4.82 1.61 0.13
C VAL A 23 -3.42 1.79 -0.45
N ASP A 24 -2.77 0.70 -0.86
CA ASP A 24 -1.43 0.76 -1.44
C ASP A 24 -1.43 1.56 -2.77
N GLU A 25 -2.43 1.38 -3.62
CA GLU A 25 -2.60 2.16 -4.86
C GLU A 25 -2.82 3.65 -4.57
N SER A 26 -3.72 3.98 -3.64
CA SER A 26 -3.99 5.38 -3.25
C SER A 26 -2.74 6.08 -2.69
N ILE A 27 -1.94 5.37 -1.89
CA ILE A 27 -0.67 5.90 -1.35
C ILE A 27 0.34 6.10 -2.49
N ALA A 28 0.44 5.16 -3.43
CA ALA A 28 1.36 5.24 -4.55
C ALA A 28 1.03 6.43 -5.47
N GLU A 29 -0.25 6.62 -5.80
CA GLU A 29 -0.71 7.75 -6.61
C GLU A 29 -0.44 9.09 -5.92
N ALA A 30 -0.79 9.23 -4.64
CA ALA A 30 -0.53 10.46 -3.88
C ALA A 30 0.98 10.75 -3.72
N ALA A 31 1.80 9.72 -3.52
CA ALA A 31 3.25 9.87 -3.44
C ALA A 31 3.86 10.29 -4.78
N ALA A 32 3.34 9.75 -5.90
CA ALA A 32 3.74 10.16 -7.24
C ALA A 32 3.32 11.60 -7.56
N GLY A 33 2.18 12.06 -7.04
CA GLY A 33 1.72 13.45 -7.13
C GLY A 33 2.47 14.44 -6.23
N GLY A 34 3.21 13.94 -5.24
CA GLY A 34 3.89 14.77 -4.24
C GLY A 34 2.97 15.28 -3.11
N ASP A 35 1.75 14.76 -3.03
CA ASP A 35 0.75 15.15 -2.03
C ASP A 35 1.06 14.59 -0.64
N VAL A 36 1.87 13.54 -0.57
CA VAL A 36 2.32 12.90 0.67
C VAL A 36 3.82 12.59 0.62
N PRO A 37 4.49 12.50 1.78
CA PRO A 37 5.89 12.05 1.83
C PRO A 37 6.04 10.57 1.39
N PRO A 38 7.27 10.15 1.04
CA PRO A 38 7.60 8.73 0.88
C PRO A 38 7.06 7.92 2.05
N THR A 39 6.32 6.86 1.77
CA THR A 39 5.55 6.13 2.78
C THR A 39 6.05 4.70 2.92
N LEU A 40 6.30 4.27 4.17
CA LEU A 40 6.49 2.87 4.54
C LEU A 40 5.27 2.41 5.33
N ARG A 41 4.60 1.36 4.85
CA ARG A 41 3.37 0.83 5.46
C ARG A 41 3.56 -0.64 5.85
N PHE A 42 3.32 -0.96 7.12
CA PHE A 42 3.20 -2.32 7.60
C PHE A 42 1.72 -2.68 7.78
N TYR A 43 1.28 -3.79 7.17
CA TYR A 43 -0.11 -4.24 7.21
C TYR A 43 -0.21 -5.76 7.24
N ARG A 44 -1.42 -6.26 7.50
CA ARG A 44 -1.75 -7.69 7.56
C ARG A 44 -2.99 -8.01 6.73
N TRP A 45 -3.08 -9.26 6.28
CA TRP A 45 -4.25 -9.79 5.60
C TRP A 45 -5.26 -10.35 6.60
N GLN A 46 -6.54 -10.10 6.38
CA GLN A 46 -7.64 -10.60 7.22
C GLN A 46 -7.85 -12.11 7.05
N SER A 47 -7.57 -12.64 5.86
CA SER A 47 -7.64 -14.06 5.51
C SER A 47 -6.42 -14.43 4.67
N PRO A 48 -6.06 -15.74 4.56
CA PRO A 48 -5.12 -16.19 3.55
C PRO A 48 -5.50 -15.60 2.18
N THR A 49 -4.55 -14.93 1.53
CA THR A 49 -4.78 -14.10 0.34
C THR A 49 -3.72 -14.40 -0.70
N VAL A 50 -4.13 -14.58 -1.96
CA VAL A 50 -3.23 -14.65 -3.11
C VAL A 50 -3.31 -13.31 -3.83
N SER A 51 -2.18 -12.61 -3.93
CA SER A 51 -2.05 -11.41 -4.75
C SER A 51 -1.55 -11.80 -6.13
N LEU A 52 -2.19 -11.27 -7.17
CA LEU A 52 -1.78 -11.46 -8.56
C LEU A 52 -1.18 -10.15 -9.07
N GLY A 53 -0.09 -10.25 -9.83
CA GLY A 53 0.46 -9.09 -10.51
C GLY A 53 -0.55 -8.52 -11.53
N ARG A 54 -0.53 -7.21 -11.77
CA ARG A 54 -1.44 -6.53 -12.72
C ARG A 54 -1.51 -7.19 -14.10
N PHE A 55 -0.41 -7.77 -14.54
CA PHE A 55 -0.29 -8.43 -15.85
C PHE A 55 -0.20 -9.96 -15.75
N GLN A 56 -0.42 -10.53 -14.56
CA GLN A 56 -0.43 -11.97 -14.37
C GLN A 56 -1.74 -12.55 -14.89
N LYS A 57 -1.64 -13.55 -15.76
CA LYS A 57 -2.80 -14.28 -16.27
C LYS A 57 -3.37 -15.19 -15.17
N ILE A 58 -4.69 -15.23 -15.08
CA ILE A 58 -5.42 -16.26 -14.34
C ILE A 58 -5.63 -17.43 -15.32
N ALA A 59 -5.26 -18.63 -14.89
CA ALA A 59 -5.37 -19.86 -15.69
C ALA A 59 -6.84 -20.27 -15.88
#